data_AF-A0A3P6RJZ3-F1
#
_entry.id   AF-A0A3P6RJZ3-F1
#
_cell.length_a   1.000
_cell.length_b   1.000
_cell.length_c   1.000
_cell.angle_alpha   90.00
_cell.angle_beta   90.00
_cell.angle_gamma   90.00
#
_symmetry.space_group_name_H-M   'P 1'
#
loop_
_entity.id
_entity.type
_entity.pdbx_description
1 polymer ?
#
loop_
_entity_poly.entity_id
_entity_poly.type
_entity_poly.pdbx_seq_one_letter_code
_entity_poly.pdbx_strand_id
1 'polypeptide(L)'
;MTMVNSYPERMNLSFSGCGFLCIYHAGVAAAIKEYAPNLIQSKISGASAGAVIAATLVTDVCVSQVTSTILKIVSQARSRALGPLHPEFDLLALTRMEIERYLPPDAHKRCTDRLQISLTRWRDSKNVVVTQYDSNKELVDAIICSCYIPIYCGINPPTYRGEAYIDGGFTDNQPVYDDHTVTVSPFCGESDICPPDWDSAR
;
A
#
# COMPACT_ATOMS: atom_id res chain seq x y z
N MET A 1 33.76 16.50 -4.06
CA MET A 1 32.41 15.97 -4.27
C MET A 1 32.51 14.48 -4.02
N THR A 2 32.25 14.05 -2.79
CA THR A 2 32.35 12.65 -2.40
C THR A 2 31.27 11.92 -3.16
N MET A 3 31.65 11.04 -4.09
CA MET A 3 30.72 10.08 -4.68
C MET A 3 30.21 9.26 -3.50
N VAL A 4 29.00 9.55 -3.03
CA VAL A 4 28.27 8.61 -2.18
C VAL A 4 28.15 7.37 -3.05
N ASN A 5 28.73 6.26 -2.61
CA ASN A 5 28.48 4.96 -3.21
C ASN A 5 26.99 4.65 -2.99
N SER A 6 26.12 5.26 -3.78
CA SER A 6 24.75 4.85 -3.89
C SER A 6 24.76 3.51 -4.60
N TYR A 7 24.20 2.51 -3.94
CA TYR A 7 23.91 1.20 -4.51
C TYR A 7 22.39 1.13 -4.65
N PRO A 8 21.77 1.73 -5.69
CA PRO A 8 20.32 1.80 -5.83
C PRO A 8 19.65 0.42 -5.78
N GLU A 9 20.33 -0.62 -6.24
CA GLU A 9 19.90 -2.01 -6.18
C GLU A 9 19.80 -2.57 -4.75
N ARG A 10 20.38 -1.89 -3.77
CA ARG A 10 20.29 -2.21 -2.33
C ARG A 10 19.28 -1.33 -1.59
N MET A 11 18.72 -0.32 -2.26
CA MET A 11 17.74 0.58 -1.65
C MET A 11 16.38 -0.09 -1.60
N ASN A 12 15.71 0.06 -0.46
CA ASN A 12 14.34 -0.39 -0.27
C ASN A 12 13.37 0.77 -0.49
N LEU A 13 12.10 0.47 -0.75
CA LEU A 13 11.05 1.48 -0.85
C LEU A 13 10.01 1.24 0.25
N SER A 14 9.49 2.31 0.84
CA SER A 14 8.38 2.22 1.80
C SER A 14 7.27 3.19 1.44
N PHE A 15 6.04 2.69 1.28
CA PHE A 15 4.86 3.49 0.94
C PHE A 15 3.91 3.58 2.13
N SER A 16 3.62 4.81 2.59
CA SER A 16 2.74 5.00 3.75
C SER A 16 1.28 4.67 3.47
N GLY A 17 0.52 4.37 4.53
CA GLY A 17 -0.93 4.31 4.45
C GLY A 17 -1.54 5.72 4.33
N CYS A 18 -2.53 5.88 3.45
CA CYS A 18 -3.07 7.20 3.13
C CYS A 18 -4.51 7.22 2.57
N GLY A 19 -5.23 6.08 2.59
CA GLY A 19 -6.57 5.99 2.02
C GLY A 19 -6.65 6.47 0.56
N PHE A 20 -7.60 7.35 0.24
CA PHE A 20 -7.81 7.85 -1.13
C PHE A 20 -6.72 8.80 -1.66
N LEU A 21 -5.77 9.25 -0.83
CA LEU A 21 -4.59 9.98 -1.30
C LEU A 21 -3.60 9.07 -2.06
N CYS A 22 -3.93 7.78 -2.21
CA CYS A 22 -3.14 6.79 -2.93
C CYS A 22 -2.88 7.12 -4.40
N ILE A 23 -3.60 8.11 -4.97
CA ILE A 23 -3.28 8.67 -6.28
C ILE A 23 -1.89 9.32 -6.32
N TYR A 24 -1.42 9.88 -5.20
CA TYR A 24 -0.07 10.39 -5.06
C TYR A 24 0.96 9.26 -5.22
N HIS A 25 0.75 8.15 -4.50
CA HIS A 25 1.60 6.97 -4.60
C HIS A 25 1.62 6.38 -6.02
N ALA A 26 0.50 6.42 -6.75
CA ALA A 26 0.46 6.00 -8.15
C ALA A 26 1.35 6.90 -9.04
N GLY A 27 1.34 8.22 -8.81
CA GLY A 27 2.24 9.15 -9.50
C GLY A 27 3.71 8.88 -9.20
N VAL A 28 4.06 8.70 -7.92
CA VAL A 28 5.42 8.35 -7.50
C VAL A 28 5.86 7.02 -8.08
N ALA A 29 5.01 5.99 -8.04
CA ALA A 29 5.27 4.68 -8.62
C ALA A 29 5.54 4.76 -10.13
N ALA A 30 4.77 5.56 -10.88
CA ALA A 30 5.00 5.79 -12.30
C ALA A 30 6.36 6.45 -12.55
N ALA A 31 6.70 7.49 -11.77
CA ALA A 31 7.99 8.17 -11.88
C ALA A 31 9.17 7.23 -11.53
N ILE A 32 9.05 6.42 -10.48
CA ILE A 32 10.09 5.45 -10.12
C ILE A 32 10.28 4.43 -11.26
N LYS A 33 9.20 3.89 -11.84
CA LYS A 33 9.32 2.95 -12.97
C LYS A 33 9.99 3.57 -14.20
N GLU A 34 9.75 4.84 -14.46
CA GLU A 34 10.31 5.55 -15.62
C GLU A 34 11.76 5.98 -15.40
N TYR A 35 12.06 6.63 -14.27
CA TYR A 35 13.32 7.33 -14.05
C TYR A 35 14.31 6.57 -13.16
N ALA A 36 13.82 5.66 -12.30
CA ALA A 36 14.65 4.94 -11.33
C ALA A 36 14.22 3.47 -11.15
N PRO A 37 14.08 2.68 -12.24
CA PRO A 37 13.55 1.31 -12.16
C PRO A 37 14.39 0.37 -11.30
N ASN A 38 15.66 0.68 -11.03
CA ASN A 38 16.51 -0.14 -10.16
C ASN A 38 16.03 -0.14 -8.69
N LEU A 39 15.30 0.89 -8.24
CA LEU A 39 14.78 0.98 -6.87
C LEU A 39 13.69 -0.05 -6.58
N ILE A 40 13.05 -0.62 -7.61
CA ILE A 40 11.99 -1.62 -7.41
C ILE A 40 12.54 -3.05 -7.33
N GLN A 41 13.86 -3.26 -7.46
CA GLN A 41 14.48 -4.59 -7.49
C GLN A 41 14.64 -5.20 -6.10
N SER A 42 14.87 -4.40 -5.07
CA SER A 42 15.03 -4.87 -3.69
C SER A 42 13.66 -5.10 -3.02
N LYS A 43 13.55 -4.77 -1.73
CA LYS A 43 12.34 -4.90 -0.91
C LYS A 43 11.49 -3.64 -0.99
N ILE A 44 10.19 -3.85 -0.98
CA ILE A 44 9.19 -2.79 -0.94
C ILE A 44 8.26 -3.08 0.24
N SER A 45 8.00 -2.10 1.06
CA SER A 45 7.10 -2.19 2.20
C SER A 45 5.93 -1.22 2.06
N GLY A 46 4.82 -1.52 2.74
CA GLY A 46 3.74 -0.56 2.85
C GLY A 46 2.66 -0.94 3.85
N ALA A 47 1.84 0.05 4.16
CA ALA A 47 0.62 -0.08 4.96
C ALA A 47 -0.57 0.44 4.16
N SER A 48 -1.76 -0.15 4.34
CA SER A 48 -3.00 0.33 3.72
C SER A 48 -2.87 0.51 2.20
N ALA A 49 -3.33 1.64 1.67
CA ALA A 49 -3.12 2.02 0.28
C ALA A 49 -1.65 1.91 -0.21
N GLY A 50 -0.67 2.15 0.66
CA GLY A 50 0.75 1.96 0.33
C GLY A 50 1.09 0.49 0.04
N ALA A 51 0.47 -0.46 0.75
CA ALA A 51 0.63 -1.89 0.48
C ALA A 51 0.09 -2.30 -0.91
N VAL A 52 -0.99 -1.67 -1.38
CA VAL A 52 -1.54 -1.90 -2.73
C VAL A 52 -0.54 -1.46 -3.81
N ILE A 53 0.06 -0.28 -3.64
CA ILE A 53 1.05 0.25 -4.59
C ILE A 53 2.37 -0.53 -4.51
N ALA A 54 2.81 -0.90 -3.31
CA ALA A 54 3.95 -1.76 -3.11
C ALA A 54 3.79 -3.11 -3.84
N ALA A 55 2.64 -3.78 -3.67
CA ALA A 55 2.33 -5.01 -4.39
C ALA A 55 2.30 -4.81 -5.91
N THR A 56 1.76 -3.70 -6.39
CA THR A 56 1.74 -3.33 -7.82
C THR A 56 3.15 -3.25 -8.39
N LEU A 57 4.07 -2.59 -7.68
CA LEU A 57 5.47 -2.45 -8.11
C LEU A 57 6.20 -3.80 -8.10
N VAL A 58 6.07 -4.59 -7.04
CA VAL A 58 6.75 -5.90 -6.92
C VAL A 58 6.26 -6.89 -7.98
N THR A 59 4.98 -6.83 -8.35
CA THR A 59 4.38 -7.76 -9.31
C THR A 59 4.46 -7.29 -10.77
N ASP A 60 4.98 -6.08 -11.00
CA ASP A 60 5.05 -5.41 -12.30
C ASP A 60 3.66 -5.21 -12.96
N VAL A 61 2.62 -5.02 -12.14
CA VAL A 61 1.30 -4.62 -12.64
C VAL A 61 1.37 -3.19 -13.19
N CYS A 62 0.59 -2.92 -14.23
CA CYS A 62 0.59 -1.61 -14.87
C CYS A 62 0.01 -0.55 -13.94
N VAL A 63 0.82 0.46 -13.58
CA VAL A 63 0.42 1.55 -12.67
C VAL A 63 -0.79 2.32 -13.19
N SER A 64 -0.97 2.45 -14.51
CA SER A 64 -2.14 3.12 -15.09
C SER A 64 -3.44 2.35 -14.89
N GLN A 65 -3.39 1.01 -14.82
CA GLN A 65 -4.55 0.18 -14.48
C GLN A 65 -4.97 0.43 -13.03
N VAL A 66 -4.01 0.42 -12.11
CA VAL A 66 -4.25 0.71 -10.68
C VAL A 66 -4.78 2.14 -10.50
N THR A 67 -4.20 3.11 -11.21
CA THR A 67 -4.67 4.50 -11.22
C THR A 67 -6.13 4.59 -11.67
N SER A 68 -6.48 3.90 -12.76
CA SER A 68 -7.86 3.86 -13.26
C SER A 68 -8.82 3.23 -12.27
N THR A 69 -8.39 2.16 -11.59
CA THR A 69 -9.15 1.53 -10.51
C THR A 69 -9.37 2.48 -9.33
N ILE A 70 -8.33 3.16 -8.85
CA ILE A 70 -8.43 4.16 -7.77
C ILE A 70 -9.45 5.23 -8.14
N LEU A 71 -9.36 5.81 -9.35
CA LEU A 71 -10.28 6.84 -9.81
C LEU A 71 -11.73 6.34 -9.92
N LYS A 72 -11.93 5.09 -10.36
CA LYS A 72 -13.27 4.46 -10.38
C LYS A 72 -13.85 4.32 -8.97
N ILE A 73 -13.05 3.79 -8.03
CA ILE A 73 -13.48 3.61 -6.64
C ILE A 73 -13.81 4.97 -6.00
N VAL A 74 -12.97 5.99 -6.19
CA VAL A 74 -13.21 7.35 -5.69
C VAL A 74 -14.48 7.95 -6.31
N SER A 75 -14.68 7.78 -7.62
CA SER A 75 -15.89 8.25 -8.31
C SER A 75 -17.17 7.60 -7.75
N GLN A 76 -17.14 6.28 -7.53
CA GLN A 76 -18.25 5.55 -6.92
C GLN A 76 -18.49 5.95 -5.46
N ALA A 77 -17.43 6.15 -4.67
CA ALA A 77 -17.53 6.64 -3.31
C ALA A 77 -18.20 8.02 -3.28
N ARG A 78 -17.90 8.91 -4.23
CA ARG A 78 -18.44 10.28 -4.29
C ARG A 78 -19.87 10.38 -4.80
N SER A 79 -20.36 9.40 -5.58
CA SER A 79 -21.68 9.47 -6.23
C SER A 79 -22.85 9.00 -5.34
N ARG A 80 -22.57 8.48 -4.14
CA ARG A 80 -23.57 7.94 -3.21
C ARG A 80 -23.98 8.95 -2.14
N ALA A 81 -25.25 8.91 -1.70
CA ALA A 81 -25.85 9.90 -0.80
C ALA A 81 -25.27 9.97 0.64
N LEU A 82 -24.27 9.14 0.96
CA LEU A 82 -23.49 9.19 2.21
C LEU A 82 -21.97 9.07 1.94
N GLY A 83 -21.58 9.33 0.69
CA GLY A 83 -20.23 9.16 0.23
C GLY A 83 -19.72 7.72 0.47
N PRO A 84 -18.51 7.55 1.02
CA PRO A 84 -17.96 6.23 1.33
C PRO A 84 -18.63 5.51 2.52
N LEU A 85 -19.49 6.19 3.29
CA LEU A 85 -20.23 5.58 4.41
C LEU A 85 -21.56 4.95 3.95
N HIS A 86 -21.82 4.92 2.65
CA HIS A 86 -23.03 4.33 2.11
C HIS A 86 -23.02 2.80 2.29
N PRO A 87 -24.08 2.19 2.85
CA PRO A 87 -24.08 0.76 3.20
C PRO A 87 -23.96 -0.18 2.00
N GLU A 88 -24.27 0.26 0.77
CA GLU A 88 -24.03 -0.50 -0.46
C GLU A 88 -22.61 -0.34 -1.05
N PHE A 89 -21.79 0.56 -0.50
CA PHE A 89 -20.42 0.79 -0.98
C PHE A 89 -19.44 -0.03 -0.15
N ASP A 90 -19.15 -1.25 -0.61
CA ASP A 90 -18.12 -2.08 -0.02
C ASP A 90 -16.76 -1.79 -0.68
N LEU A 91 -16.05 -0.82 -0.11
CA LEU A 91 -14.72 -0.40 -0.56
C LEU A 91 -13.74 -1.59 -0.65
N LEU A 92 -13.76 -2.49 0.33
CA LEU A 92 -12.80 -3.59 0.42
C LEU A 92 -13.15 -4.71 -0.57
N ALA A 93 -14.43 -4.99 -0.79
CA ALA A 93 -14.85 -5.92 -1.83
C ALA A 93 -14.45 -5.41 -3.23
N LEU A 94 -14.65 -4.12 -3.51
CA LEU A 94 -14.19 -3.51 -4.77
C LEU A 94 -12.67 -3.56 -4.90
N THR A 95 -11.94 -3.21 -3.83
CA THR A 95 -10.48 -3.25 -3.80
C THR A 95 -9.96 -4.67 -4.05
N ARG A 96 -10.53 -5.68 -3.37
CA ARG A 96 -10.20 -7.09 -3.57
C ARG A 96 -10.42 -7.51 -5.02
N MET A 97 -11.60 -7.24 -5.55
CA MET A 97 -11.98 -7.62 -6.91
C MET A 97 -11.04 -7.04 -7.96
N GLU A 98 -10.61 -5.79 -7.79
CA GLU A 98 -9.70 -5.13 -8.73
C GLU A 98 -8.25 -5.63 -8.57
N ILE A 99 -7.78 -5.88 -7.35
CA ILE A 99 -6.46 -6.50 -7.13
C ILE A 99 -6.43 -7.90 -7.77
N GLU A 100 -7.42 -8.75 -7.48
CA GLU A 100 -7.50 -10.11 -8.01
C GLU A 100 -7.61 -10.13 -9.55
N ARG A 101 -8.22 -9.11 -10.16
CA ARG A 101 -8.32 -8.98 -11.62
C ARG A 101 -6.96 -8.76 -12.29
N TYR A 102 -6.06 -7.99 -11.67
CA TYR A 102 -4.80 -7.58 -12.30
C TYR A 102 -3.58 -8.36 -11.82
N LEU A 103 -3.65 -9.04 -10.67
CA LEU A 103 -2.52 -9.81 -10.15
C LEU A 103 -2.14 -10.97 -11.10
N PRO A 104 -0.84 -11.14 -11.41
CA PRO A 104 -0.38 -12.30 -12.17
C PRO A 104 -0.51 -13.59 -11.34
N PRO A 105 -0.63 -14.78 -11.97
CA PRO A 105 -0.82 -16.05 -11.26
C PRO A 105 0.28 -16.41 -10.24
N ASP A 106 1.48 -15.87 -10.42
CA ASP A 106 2.66 -16.08 -9.57
C ASP A 106 2.96 -14.90 -8.62
N ALA A 107 2.02 -13.96 -8.45
CA ALA A 107 2.23 -12.75 -7.63
C ALA A 107 2.75 -13.04 -6.22
N HIS A 108 2.15 -14.00 -5.50
CA HIS A 108 2.61 -14.42 -4.17
C HIS A 108 4.08 -14.84 -4.14
N LYS A 109 4.58 -15.49 -5.19
CA LYS A 109 6.00 -15.89 -5.30
C LYS A 109 6.90 -14.68 -5.51
N ARG A 110 6.46 -13.71 -6.33
CA ARG A 110 7.20 -12.46 -6.56
C ARG A 110 7.25 -11.59 -5.30
N CYS A 111 6.18 -11.61 -4.52
CA CYS A 111 6.02 -10.84 -3.28
C CYS A 111 6.69 -11.48 -2.07
N THR A 112 6.83 -12.79 -2.01
CA THR A 112 7.51 -13.46 -0.90
C THR A 112 8.95 -12.97 -0.78
N ASP A 113 9.38 -12.64 0.44
CA ASP A 113 10.67 -12.01 0.80
C ASP A 113 10.93 -10.60 0.25
N ARG A 114 10.08 -10.10 -0.64
CA ARG A 114 10.24 -8.79 -1.31
C ARG A 114 9.19 -7.76 -0.90
N LEU A 115 7.98 -8.18 -0.57
CA LEU A 115 6.89 -7.32 -0.16
C LEU A 115 6.63 -7.46 1.34
N GLN A 116 6.77 -6.36 2.08
CA GLN A 116 6.38 -6.28 3.48
C GLN A 116 5.06 -5.53 3.65
N ILE A 117 4.11 -6.12 4.36
CA ILE A 117 2.83 -5.48 4.65
C ILE A 117 2.68 -5.32 6.15
N SER A 118 2.51 -4.07 6.59
CA SER A 118 2.17 -3.75 7.97
C SER A 118 0.69 -4.05 8.23
N LEU A 119 0.40 -4.80 9.30
CA LEU A 119 -0.94 -5.11 9.80
C LEU A 119 -1.03 -4.76 11.28
N THR A 120 -2.20 -4.30 11.72
CA THR A 120 -2.50 -4.13 13.14
C THR A 120 -3.36 -5.30 13.61
N ARG A 121 -2.85 -6.14 14.51
CA ARG A 121 -3.62 -7.28 15.04
C ARG A 121 -4.73 -6.80 15.95
N TRP A 122 -5.96 -7.23 15.67
CA TRP A 122 -7.16 -6.72 16.33
C TRP A 122 -7.19 -6.99 17.84
N ARG A 123 -6.79 -8.19 18.26
CA ARG A 123 -6.97 -8.64 19.65
C ARG A 123 -6.12 -7.89 20.69
N ASP A 124 -4.96 -7.36 20.28
CA ASP A 124 -3.97 -6.78 21.20
C ASP A 124 -3.25 -5.55 20.64
N SER A 125 -3.73 -5.02 19.51
CA SER A 125 -3.21 -3.81 18.85
C SER A 125 -1.70 -3.85 18.59
N LYS A 126 -1.14 -5.06 18.38
CA LYS A 126 0.28 -5.21 18.03
C LYS A 126 0.46 -5.13 16.52
N ASN A 127 1.53 -4.45 16.11
CA ASN A 127 1.96 -4.50 14.72
C ASN A 127 2.45 -5.91 14.36
N VAL A 128 2.08 -6.36 13.17
CA VAL A 128 2.55 -7.60 12.55
C VAL A 128 2.95 -7.29 11.13
N VAL A 129 4.24 -7.48 10.82
CA VAL A 129 4.75 -7.34 9.45
C VAL A 129 4.73 -8.69 8.76
N VAL A 130 4.01 -8.78 7.64
CA VAL A 130 3.89 -9.99 6.82
C VAL A 130 4.85 -9.90 5.64
N THR A 131 5.59 -10.98 5.38
CA THR A 131 6.61 -11.06 4.31
C THR A 131 6.55 -12.34 3.48
N GLN A 132 5.70 -13.29 3.86
CA GLN A 132 5.59 -14.62 3.27
C GLN A 132 4.16 -14.86 2.81
N TYR A 133 3.98 -15.39 1.59
CA TYR A 133 2.67 -15.61 0.99
C TYR A 133 2.64 -16.96 0.25
N ASP A 134 1.81 -17.90 0.71
CA ASP A 134 1.71 -19.24 0.12
C ASP A 134 0.81 -19.27 -1.12
N SER A 135 -0.02 -18.23 -1.33
CA SER A 135 -0.90 -18.10 -2.49
C SER A 135 -1.27 -16.64 -2.80
N ASN A 136 -1.75 -16.38 -4.02
CA ASN A 136 -2.29 -15.05 -4.37
C ASN A 136 -3.46 -14.66 -3.47
N LYS A 137 -4.31 -15.62 -3.09
CA LYS A 137 -5.40 -15.37 -2.16
C LYS A 137 -4.88 -14.83 -0.84
N GLU A 138 -3.83 -15.45 -0.31
CA GLU A 138 -3.22 -15.04 0.95
C GLU A 138 -2.56 -13.64 0.85
N LEU A 139 -1.86 -13.36 -0.25
CA LEU A 139 -1.33 -12.02 -0.54
C LEU A 139 -2.46 -10.96 -0.52
N VAL A 140 -3.58 -11.25 -1.19
CA VAL A 140 -4.73 -10.34 -1.21
C VAL A 140 -5.36 -10.22 0.19
N ASP A 141 -5.49 -11.32 0.94
CA ASP A 141 -6.02 -11.29 2.31
C ASP A 141 -5.17 -10.39 3.22
N ALA A 142 -3.83 -10.41 3.09
CA ALA A 142 -2.93 -9.51 3.80
C ALA A 142 -3.15 -8.04 3.40
N ILE A 143 -3.22 -7.73 2.11
CA ILE A 143 -3.47 -6.36 1.62
C ILE A 143 -4.82 -5.85 2.14
N ILE A 144 -5.88 -6.67 2.08
CA ILE A 144 -7.22 -6.29 2.53
C ILE A 144 -7.26 -6.06 4.03
N CYS A 145 -6.57 -6.89 4.83
CA CYS A 145 -6.40 -6.63 6.25
C CYS A 145 -5.70 -5.29 6.51
N SER A 146 -4.64 -5.00 5.74
CA SER A 146 -3.87 -3.75 5.86
C SER A 146 -4.67 -2.50 5.48
N CYS A 147 -5.77 -2.63 4.73
CA CYS A 147 -6.66 -1.54 4.32
C CYS A 147 -7.95 -1.42 5.15
N TYR A 148 -8.19 -2.32 6.13
CA TYR A 148 -9.45 -2.34 6.87
C TYR A 148 -9.47 -1.29 7.98
N ILE A 149 -10.22 -0.21 7.77
CA ILE A 149 -10.44 0.81 8.80
C ILE A 149 -11.74 0.46 9.56
N PRO A 150 -11.71 0.18 10.88
CA PRO A 150 -12.91 -0.14 11.66
C PRO A 150 -13.97 0.95 11.54
N ILE A 151 -15.25 0.56 11.60
CA ILE A 151 -16.44 1.41 11.43
C ILE A 151 -16.62 1.89 9.99
N TYR A 152 -15.55 2.33 9.33
CA TYR A 152 -15.57 2.80 7.95
C TYR A 152 -15.75 1.66 6.94
N CYS A 153 -15.02 0.55 7.11
CA CYS A 153 -15.14 -0.65 6.27
C CYS A 153 -16.12 -1.69 6.81
N GLY A 154 -16.77 -1.42 7.95
CA GLY A 154 -17.67 -2.35 8.64
C GLY A 154 -17.28 -2.58 10.11
N ILE A 155 -17.91 -3.56 10.74
CA ILE A 155 -17.74 -3.86 12.19
C ILE A 155 -16.88 -5.11 12.41
N ASN A 156 -16.90 -6.05 11.48
CA ASN A 156 -16.17 -7.30 11.58
C ASN A 156 -14.86 -7.22 10.78
N PRO A 157 -13.68 -7.24 11.44
CA PRO A 157 -12.40 -7.23 10.74
C PRO A 157 -12.19 -8.50 9.92
N PRO A 158 -11.54 -8.40 8.74
CA PRO A 158 -11.11 -9.55 7.97
C PRO A 158 -10.05 -10.35 8.73
N THR A 159 -9.84 -11.59 8.29
CA THR A 159 -8.84 -12.48 8.90
C THR A 159 -7.73 -12.81 7.93
N TYR A 160 -6.53 -12.97 8.48
CA TYR A 160 -5.34 -13.45 7.80
C TYR A 160 -4.73 -14.57 8.66
N ARG A 161 -4.55 -15.77 8.09
CA ARG A 161 -4.09 -16.96 8.82
C ARG A 161 -4.88 -17.25 10.12
N GLY A 162 -6.19 -17.01 10.08
CA GLY A 162 -7.10 -17.27 11.21
C GLY A 162 -7.13 -16.20 12.31
N GLU A 163 -6.30 -15.16 12.22
CA GLU A 163 -6.30 -14.03 13.15
C GLU A 163 -6.94 -12.80 12.50
N ALA A 164 -7.64 -11.98 13.28
CA ALA A 164 -8.28 -10.78 12.78
C ALA A 164 -7.33 -9.57 12.81
N TYR A 165 -7.38 -8.77 11.75
CA TYR A 165 -6.51 -7.60 11.58
C TYR A 165 -7.28 -6.38 11.09
N ILE A 166 -6.73 -5.22 11.41
CA ILE A 166 -7.15 -3.92 10.91
C ILE A 166 -5.96 -3.23 10.24
N ASP A 167 -6.22 -2.05 9.69
CA ASP A 167 -5.29 -1.28 8.89
C ASP A 167 -3.92 -1.13 9.59
N GLY A 168 -2.85 -1.38 8.83
CA GLY A 168 -1.47 -1.33 9.35
C GLY A 168 -1.09 0.03 9.90
N GLY A 169 -1.67 1.09 9.35
CA GLY A 169 -1.43 2.47 9.73
C GLY A 169 -1.82 2.83 11.15
N PHE A 170 -2.61 2.00 11.83
CA PHE A 170 -2.92 2.19 13.26
C PHE A 170 -1.72 1.91 14.18
N THR A 171 -0.75 1.12 13.74
CA THR A 171 0.42 0.77 14.57
C THR A 171 1.75 1.11 13.90
N ASP A 172 1.86 0.92 12.59
CA ASP A 172 3.02 1.33 11.81
C ASP A 172 2.57 1.71 10.39
N ASN A 173 2.41 3.02 10.17
CA ASN A 173 1.94 3.58 8.91
C ASN A 173 3.04 3.68 7.85
N GLN A 174 4.31 3.64 8.23
CA GLN A 174 5.44 3.79 7.31
C GLN A 174 6.47 2.70 7.68
N PRO A 175 6.20 1.42 7.36
CA PRO A 175 7.08 0.33 7.75
C PRO A 175 8.42 0.46 7.03
N VAL A 176 9.50 0.69 7.78
CA VAL A 176 10.86 0.83 7.26
C VAL A 176 11.62 -0.50 7.41
N TYR A 177 12.37 -0.90 6.39
CA TYR A 177 13.16 -2.13 6.43
C TYR A 177 14.48 -1.92 7.18
N ASP A 178 15.25 -0.91 6.77
CA ASP A 178 16.53 -0.48 7.33
C ASP A 178 16.85 0.97 6.92
N ASP A 179 18.03 1.46 7.32
CA ASP A 179 18.54 2.81 7.01
C ASP A 179 18.75 3.08 5.50
N HIS A 180 18.56 2.07 4.63
CA HIS A 180 18.63 2.19 3.17
C HIS A 180 17.24 2.19 2.52
N THR A 181 16.20 2.55 3.28
CA THR A 181 14.82 2.62 2.79
C THR A 181 14.45 4.05 2.41
N VAL A 182 14.10 4.28 1.14
CA VAL A 182 13.49 5.53 0.68
C VAL A 182 12.01 5.51 1.04
N THR A 183 11.57 6.53 1.76
CA THR A 183 10.20 6.67 2.27
C THR A 183 9.34 7.56 1.37
N VAL A 184 8.12 7.11 1.11
CA VAL A 184 7.14 7.80 0.27
C VAL A 184 5.87 8.04 1.07
N SER A 185 5.48 9.30 1.21
CA SER A 185 4.28 9.72 1.92
C SER A 185 3.57 10.86 1.19
N PRO A 186 2.23 10.83 1.07
CA PRO A 186 1.47 11.96 0.54
C PRO A 186 1.23 13.04 1.60
N PHE A 187 1.63 12.81 2.85
CA PHE A 187 1.58 13.81 3.92
C PHE A 187 2.94 14.50 4.00
N CYS A 188 2.92 15.82 4.16
CA CYS A 188 4.12 16.60 4.36
C CYS A 188 4.83 16.20 5.67
N GLY A 189 6.15 16.36 5.72
CA GLY A 189 6.98 16.00 6.88
C GLY A 189 8.36 15.49 6.47
N GLU A 190 8.83 14.48 7.20
CA GLU A 190 10.22 13.99 7.13
C GLU A 190 10.44 12.85 6.12
N SER A 191 9.46 12.49 5.30
CA SER A 191 9.62 11.43 4.29
C SER A 191 10.45 11.93 3.11
N ASP A 192 11.28 11.05 2.52
CA ASP A 192 12.18 11.40 1.41
C ASP A 192 11.43 11.91 0.17
N ILE A 193 10.27 11.32 -0.11
CA ILE A 193 9.36 11.73 -1.18
C ILE A 193 8.01 12.09 -0.54
N CYS A 194 7.80 13.39 -0.31
CA CYS A 194 6.53 13.94 0.16
C CYS A 194 6.29 15.38 -0.32
N PRO A 195 5.06 15.92 -0.19
CA PRO A 195 4.79 17.33 -0.45
C PRO A 195 5.57 18.25 0.51
N PRO A 196 6.01 19.44 0.05
CA PRO A 196 6.71 20.38 0.91
C PRO A 196 5.75 21.06 1.91
N ASP A 197 6.24 21.33 3.12
CA ASP A 197 5.43 21.90 4.22
C ASP A 197 4.83 23.29 3.92
N TRP A 198 5.48 24.11 3.07
CA TRP A 198 5.09 25.50 2.85
C TRP A 198 3.92 25.69 1.86
N ASP A 199 3.50 24.64 1.15
CA ASP A 199 2.32 24.67 0.27
C ASP A 199 0.99 24.59 1.07
N SER A 200 1.04 24.25 2.36
CA SER A 200 -0.14 24.13 3.23
C SER A 200 -0.63 25.47 3.81
N ALA A 201 0.10 26.56 3.59
CA ALA A 201 -0.14 27.89 4.18
C ALA A 201 -0.63 28.95 3.17
N ARG A 202 -1.01 28.56 1.95
CA ARG A 202 -1.50 29.47 0.91
C ARG A 202 -2.97 29.23 0.56
#